data_AF-A0A3R6DQS1-F1
#
_entry.id   AF-A0A3R6DQS1-F1
#
_cell.length_a   1.000
_cell.length_b   1.000
_cell.length_c   1.000
_cell.angle_alpha   90.00
_cell.angle_beta   90.00
_cell.angle_gamma   90.00
#
_symmetry.space_group_name_H-M   'P 1'
#
loop_
_entity.id
_entity.type
_entity.pdbx_description
1 polymer ?
#
loop_
_entity_poly.entity_id
_entity_poly.type
_entity_poly.pdbx_seq_one_letter_code
_entity_poly.pdbx_strand_id
1 'polypeptide(L)'
;MWQFILGSTGFILYFIYDINSVRMKNAVLQKFFAVGSILVVVSLIAELYAAWGSCHRKIGTMTGFGLGGLLFFCLLIYTLFFALPFEETYCEENKLRAAYTEGMYGLCRHPGVLWFAGAYLCMWGMVGGWKHGIYFLLMIFWNYLYIIFQDLWTFPRTFFNYKEYQQSTPFLIPNRKSILVCLRTIRKND
;
A
#
# COMPACT_ATOMS: atom_id res chain seq x y z
N MET A 1 13.04 -5.35 -18.23
CA MET A 1 13.18 -6.64 -17.50
C MET A 1 13.81 -6.45 -16.12
N TRP A 2 14.90 -5.69 -15.98
CA TRP A 2 15.47 -5.40 -14.65
C TRP A 2 14.51 -4.65 -13.71
N GLN A 3 13.55 -3.87 -14.23
CA GLN A 3 12.49 -3.25 -13.41
C GLN A 3 11.67 -4.28 -12.63
N PHE A 4 11.38 -5.43 -13.23
CA PHE A 4 10.62 -6.51 -12.60
C PHE A 4 11.38 -7.09 -11.41
N ILE A 5 12.68 -7.30 -11.60
CA ILE A 5 13.57 -7.83 -10.56
C ILE A 5 13.63 -6.83 -9.42
N LEU A 6 13.92 -5.56 -9.70
CA LEU A 6 14.00 -4.54 -8.65
C LEU A 6 12.70 -4.38 -7.86
N GLY A 7 11.55 -4.28 -8.54
CA GLY A 7 10.26 -4.15 -7.87
C GLY A 7 9.95 -5.38 -7.00
N SER A 8 10.18 -6.59 -7.54
CA SER A 8 9.97 -7.83 -6.78
C SER A 8 10.92 -7.96 -5.60
N THR A 9 12.20 -7.59 -5.77
CA THR A 9 13.18 -7.53 -4.68
C THR A 9 12.75 -6.54 -3.61
N GLY A 10 12.20 -5.38 -3.99
CA GLY A 10 11.63 -4.42 -3.05
C GLY A 10 10.53 -5.03 -2.18
N PHE A 11 9.61 -5.79 -2.77
CA PHE A 11 8.59 -6.52 -2.01
C PHE A 11 9.19 -7.61 -1.11
N ILE A 12 10.16 -8.38 -1.60
CA ILE A 12 10.86 -9.39 -0.77
C ILE A 12 11.50 -8.74 0.46
N LEU A 13 12.11 -7.55 0.31
CA LEU A 13 12.66 -6.80 1.43
C LEU A 13 11.60 -6.39 2.45
N TYR A 14 10.38 -6.06 2.01
CA TYR A 14 9.25 -5.83 2.92
C TYR A 14 8.88 -7.07 3.73
N PHE A 15 8.81 -8.25 3.11
CA PHE A 15 8.57 -9.51 3.85
C PHE A 15 9.66 -9.76 4.89
N ILE A 16 10.94 -9.57 4.53
CA ILE A 16 12.07 -9.76 5.45
C ILE A 16 11.99 -8.76 6.61
N TYR A 17 11.65 -7.51 6.32
CA TYR A 17 11.43 -6.48 7.33
C TYR A 17 10.35 -6.89 8.33
N ASP A 18 9.19 -7.35 7.85
CA ASP A 18 8.08 -7.75 8.71
C ASP A 18 8.39 -9.01 9.54
N ILE A 19 9.12 -9.97 8.97
CA ILE A 19 9.59 -11.15 9.72
C ILE A 19 10.55 -10.71 10.82
N ASN A 20 11.47 -9.80 10.52
CA ASN A 20 12.43 -9.28 11.48
C ASN A 20 11.74 -8.49 12.60
N SER A 21 10.78 -7.62 12.26
CA SER A 21 10.07 -6.78 13.24
C SER A 21 9.34 -7.62 14.29
N VAL A 22 8.82 -8.79 13.88
CA VAL A 22 8.14 -9.75 14.77
C VAL A 22 9.13 -10.64 15.54
N ARG A 23 10.19 -11.16 14.90
CA ARG A 23 11.05 -12.19 15.51
C ARG A 23 12.32 -11.69 16.18
N MET A 24 13.06 -10.80 15.52
CA MET A 24 14.46 -10.53 15.84
C MET A 24 14.72 -9.09 16.27
N LYS A 25 13.88 -8.14 15.83
CA LYS A 25 13.99 -6.69 16.09
C LYS A 25 15.40 -6.14 15.79
N ASN A 26 16.07 -6.68 14.78
CA ASN A 26 17.41 -6.23 14.39
C ASN A 26 17.32 -4.89 13.64
N ALA A 27 18.07 -3.89 14.11
CA ALA A 27 18.12 -2.54 13.54
C ALA A 27 18.61 -2.48 12.08
N VAL A 28 19.46 -3.42 11.65
CA VAL A 28 19.93 -3.48 10.25
C VAL A 28 18.79 -3.90 9.32
N LEU A 29 18.05 -4.93 9.72
CA LEU A 29 16.91 -5.44 8.95
C LEU A 29 15.69 -4.49 9.01
N GLN A 30 15.60 -3.60 10.00
CA GLN A 30 14.61 -2.52 10.00
C GLN A 30 14.79 -1.55 8.81
N LYS A 31 16.03 -1.32 8.36
CA LYS A 31 16.30 -0.46 7.20
C LYS A 31 15.79 -1.05 5.88
N PHE A 32 15.49 -2.35 5.84
CA PHE A 32 15.05 -3.02 4.62
C PHE A 32 13.69 -2.51 4.14
N PHE A 33 12.85 -1.97 5.03
CA PHE A 33 11.64 -1.28 4.60
C PHE A 33 11.97 -0.08 3.71
N ALA A 34 12.82 0.84 4.19
CA ALA A 34 13.21 2.01 3.42
C ALA A 34 13.91 1.65 2.11
N VAL A 35 14.84 0.68 2.15
CA VAL A 35 15.51 0.18 0.94
C VAL A 35 14.50 -0.43 -0.03
N GLY A 36 13.57 -1.26 0.45
CA GLY A 36 12.50 -1.85 -0.34
C GLY A 36 11.63 -0.80 -1.02
N SER A 37 11.25 0.26 -0.30
CA SER A 37 10.50 1.39 -0.87
C SER A 37 11.26 2.10 -1.97
N ILE A 38 12.54 2.38 -1.76
CA ILE A 38 13.38 2.99 -2.81
C ILE A 38 13.42 2.09 -4.04
N LEU A 39 13.60 0.78 -3.89
CA LEU A 39 13.64 -0.15 -5.02
C LEU A 39 12.32 -0.17 -5.81
N VAL A 40 11.16 -0.21 -5.14
CA VAL A 40 9.84 -0.19 -5.78
C VAL A 40 9.60 1.14 -6.52
N VAL A 41 10.00 2.28 -5.92
CA VAL A 41 9.87 3.59 -6.56
C VAL A 41 10.79 3.70 -7.78
N VAL A 42 12.05 3.30 -7.65
CA VAL A 42 13.01 3.32 -8.76
C VAL A 42 12.55 2.41 -9.90
N SER A 43 12.04 1.21 -9.59
CA SER A 43 11.52 0.31 -10.62
C SER A 43 10.30 0.88 -11.33
N LEU A 44 9.41 1.57 -10.61
CA LEU A 44 8.25 2.25 -11.18
C LEU A 44 8.67 3.39 -12.13
N ILE A 45 9.58 4.26 -11.68
CA ILE A 45 10.09 5.37 -12.52
C ILE A 45 10.74 4.83 -13.79
N ALA A 46 11.55 3.78 -13.66
CA ALA A 46 12.20 3.12 -14.80
C ALA A 46 11.19 2.49 -15.77
N GLU A 47 10.10 1.92 -15.27
CA GLU A 47 9.04 1.36 -16.12
C GLU A 47 8.28 2.47 -16.85
N LEU A 48 7.92 3.56 -16.15
CA LEU A 48 7.25 4.71 -16.75
C LEU A 48 8.11 5.35 -17.83
N TYR A 49 9.41 5.52 -17.59
CA TYR A 49 10.34 6.07 -18.59
C TYR A 49 10.43 5.17 -19.83
N ALA A 50 10.52 3.85 -19.64
CA ALA A 50 10.54 2.90 -20.75
C ALA A 50 9.22 2.91 -21.55
N ALA A 51 8.09 3.03 -20.86
CA ALA A 51 6.76 3.05 -21.47
C ALA A 51 6.44 4.38 -22.18
N TRP A 52 6.99 5.49 -21.69
CA TRP A 52 6.77 6.83 -22.27
C TRP A 52 7.19 6.90 -23.73
N GLY A 53 8.35 6.33 -24.07
CA GLY A 53 8.86 6.31 -25.45
C GLY A 53 7.99 5.51 -26.44
N SER A 54 7.07 4.69 -25.93
CA SER A 54 6.13 3.88 -26.74
C SER A 54 4.68 4.36 -26.63
N CYS A 55 4.44 5.52 -26.00
CA CYS A 55 3.09 6.00 -25.72
C CYS A 55 2.45 6.62 -26.98
N HIS A 56 1.47 5.91 -27.54
CA HIS A 56 0.69 6.35 -28.71
C HIS A 56 -0.75 6.75 -28.34
N ARG A 57 -1.01 7.03 -27.06
CA ARG A 57 -2.36 7.33 -26.56
C ARG A 57 -2.76 8.79 -26.85
N LYS A 58 -4.07 9.02 -27.00
CA LYS A 58 -4.62 10.38 -27.14
C LYS A 58 -4.36 11.18 -25.87
N ILE A 59 -4.07 12.48 -26.02
CA ILE A 59 -3.78 13.38 -24.90
C ILE A 59 -4.89 13.35 -23.82
N GLY A 60 -6.16 13.34 -24.22
CA GLY A 60 -7.29 13.28 -23.29
C GLY A 60 -7.37 11.99 -22.46
N THR A 61 -6.93 10.87 -23.03
CA THR A 61 -6.84 9.59 -22.30
C THR A 61 -5.68 9.64 -21.30
N MET A 62 -4.54 10.20 -21.71
CA MET A 62 -3.38 10.36 -20.84
C MET A 62 -3.69 11.28 -19.66
N THR A 63 -4.37 12.41 -19.89
CA THR A 63 -4.75 13.35 -18.82
C THR A 63 -5.79 12.74 -17.88
N GLY A 64 -6.80 12.05 -18.40
CA GLY A 64 -7.81 11.38 -17.56
C GLY A 64 -7.21 10.32 -16.63
N PHE A 65 -6.39 9.42 -17.18
CA PHE A 65 -5.69 8.42 -16.37
C PHE A 65 -4.62 9.02 -15.45
N GLY A 66 -3.92 10.07 -15.89
CA GLY A 66 -2.94 10.79 -15.07
C GLY A 66 -3.58 11.44 -13.85
N LEU A 67 -4.73 12.11 -14.01
CA LEU A 67 -5.50 12.68 -12.90
C LEU A 67 -6.01 11.59 -11.94
N GLY A 68 -6.52 10.48 -12.47
CA GLY A 68 -6.92 9.33 -11.66
C GLY A 68 -5.75 8.75 -10.86
N GLY A 69 -4.59 8.60 -11.50
CA GLY A 69 -3.37 8.12 -10.85
C GLY A 69 -2.91 9.04 -9.73
N LEU A 70 -2.94 10.36 -9.96
CA LEU A 70 -2.61 11.36 -8.95
C LEU A 70 -3.57 11.30 -7.75
N LEU A 71 -4.88 11.18 -8.00
CA LEU A 71 -5.88 11.04 -6.94
C LEU A 71 -5.60 9.81 -6.06
N PHE A 72 -5.40 8.64 -6.67
CA PHE A 72 -5.09 7.42 -5.94
C PHE A 72 -3.75 7.49 -5.20
N PHE A 73 -2.76 8.16 -5.77
CA PHE A 73 -1.48 8.40 -5.10
C PHE A 73 -1.65 9.29 -3.87
N CYS A 74 -2.42 10.39 -3.97
CA CYS A 74 -2.73 11.24 -2.83
C CYS A 74 -3.48 10.48 -1.74
N LEU A 75 -4.45 9.64 -2.10
CA LEU A 75 -5.15 8.77 -1.15
C LEU A 75 -4.22 7.76 -0.47
N LEU A 76 -3.25 7.22 -1.20
CA LEU A 76 -2.23 6.32 -0.66
C LEU A 76 -1.37 7.05 0.37
N ILE A 77 -0.83 8.23 0.04
CA ILE A 77 -0.04 9.06 0.95
C ILE A 77 -0.85 9.46 2.19
N TYR A 78 -2.08 9.92 2.00
CA TYR A 78 -2.99 10.23 3.09
C TYR A 78 -3.20 9.04 4.03
N THR A 79 -3.47 7.86 3.47
CA THR A 79 -3.73 6.64 4.24
C THR A 79 -2.50 6.15 5.00
N LEU A 80 -1.30 6.32 4.44
CA LEU A 80 -0.05 5.86 5.07
C LEU A 80 0.47 6.82 6.13
N PHE A 81 0.38 8.14 5.91
CA PHE A 81 1.07 9.12 6.75
C PHE A 81 0.17 10.01 7.59
N PHE A 82 -1.08 10.24 7.17
CA PHE A 82 -1.99 11.18 7.83
C PHE A 82 -3.16 10.50 8.54
N ALA A 83 -3.61 9.34 8.05
CA ALA A 83 -4.69 8.59 8.66
C ALA A 83 -4.26 7.81 9.92
N LEU A 84 -2.95 7.67 10.18
CA LEU A 84 -2.42 7.04 11.39
C LEU A 84 -1.91 8.12 12.34
N PRO A 85 -2.13 8.00 13.66
CA PRO A 85 -1.52 8.89 14.63
C PRO A 85 0.01 8.75 14.55
N PHE A 86 0.67 9.77 14.01
CA PHE A 86 2.10 9.72 13.67
C PHE A 86 2.97 9.47 14.90
N GLU A 87 2.65 10.11 16.02
CA GLU A 87 3.38 9.97 17.29
C GLU A 87 3.25 8.56 17.87
N GLU A 88 2.04 7.99 17.95
CA GLU A 88 1.84 6.65 18.50
C GLU A 88 2.38 5.55 17.58
N THR A 89 2.36 5.75 16.26
CA THR A 89 2.77 4.73 15.28
C THR A 89 4.28 4.70 15.04
N TYR A 90 4.93 5.88 15.00
CA TYR A 90 6.33 6.01 14.60
C TYR A 90 7.27 6.41 15.74
N CYS A 91 6.80 7.08 16.79
CA CYS A 91 7.65 7.54 17.90
C CYS A 91 7.66 6.59 19.10
N GLU A 92 6.59 5.84 19.36
CA GLU A 92 6.52 4.89 20.49
C GLU A 92 6.75 3.42 20.06
N GLU A 93 7.98 2.91 20.24
CA GLU A 93 8.36 1.52 19.91
C GLU A 93 8.07 0.47 21.00
N ASN A 94 7.83 0.89 22.25
CA ASN A 94 7.89 0.01 23.42
C ASN A 94 6.56 -0.25 24.17
N LYS A 95 5.41 0.22 23.68
CA LYS A 95 4.10 -0.10 24.26
C LYS A 95 3.37 -1.15 23.41
N LEU A 96 2.54 -1.97 24.05
CA LEU A 96 1.58 -2.85 23.38
C LEU A 96 0.81 -2.04 22.33
N ARG A 97 1.04 -2.31 21.05
CA ARG A 97 0.43 -1.55 19.96
C ARG A 97 -0.99 -2.07 19.72
N ALA A 98 -1.96 -1.18 19.75
CA ALA A 98 -3.30 -1.45 19.25
C ALA A 98 -3.33 -1.17 17.74
N ALA A 99 -4.01 -2.01 16.97
CA ALA A 99 -4.36 -1.73 15.59
C ALA A 99 -5.32 -0.54 15.55
N TYR A 100 -5.02 0.43 14.69
CA TYR A 100 -5.87 1.59 14.46
C TYR A 100 -7.11 1.19 13.66
N THR A 101 -8.31 1.48 14.19
CA THR A 101 -9.59 0.98 13.62
C THR A 101 -10.47 2.09 13.07
N GLU A 102 -9.94 3.32 12.96
CA GLU A 102 -10.70 4.52 12.62
C GLU A 102 -10.37 5.03 11.22
N GLY A 103 -11.14 6.02 10.73
CA GLY A 103 -10.94 6.63 9.41
C GLY A 103 -10.87 5.60 8.27
N MET A 104 -9.83 5.70 7.44
CA MET A 104 -9.61 4.79 6.30
C MET A 104 -9.42 3.33 6.72
N TYR A 105 -8.83 3.10 7.90
CA TYR A 105 -8.65 1.75 8.46
C TYR A 105 -9.94 1.22 9.11
N GLY A 106 -10.93 2.08 9.36
CA GLY A 106 -12.30 1.65 9.68
C GLY A 106 -13.10 1.18 8.45
N LEU A 107 -12.70 1.60 7.24
CA LEU A 107 -13.37 1.24 5.99
C LEU A 107 -13.08 -0.21 5.57
N CYS A 108 -11.81 -0.59 5.62
CA CYS A 108 -11.30 -1.95 5.44
C CYS A 108 -9.92 -2.05 6.12
N ARG A 109 -9.38 -3.26 6.27
CA ARG A 109 -8.10 -3.47 6.98
C ARG A 109 -6.87 -3.04 6.20
N HIS A 110 -6.94 -3.09 4.86
CA HIS A 110 -5.82 -2.73 3.98
C HIS A 110 -6.22 -1.68 2.94
N PRO A 111 -6.68 -0.48 3.32
CA PRO A 111 -7.12 0.54 2.36
C PRO A 111 -6.02 0.93 1.36
N GLY A 112 -4.76 0.95 1.82
CA GLY A 112 -3.60 1.30 0.99
C GLY A 112 -3.44 0.42 -0.26
N VAL A 113 -3.82 -0.86 -0.22
CA VAL A 113 -3.70 -1.76 -1.39
C VAL A 113 -4.65 -1.34 -2.52
N LEU A 114 -5.82 -0.80 -2.19
CA LEU A 114 -6.82 -0.36 -3.17
C LEU A 114 -6.32 0.91 -3.87
N TRP A 115 -5.71 1.82 -3.10
CA TRP A 115 -5.10 3.04 -3.63
C TRP A 115 -3.86 2.74 -4.45
N PHE A 116 -3.01 1.83 -4.00
CA PHE A 116 -1.85 1.35 -4.76
C PHE A 116 -2.28 0.71 -6.08
N ALA A 117 -3.26 -0.20 -6.04
CA ALA A 117 -3.78 -0.84 -7.25
C ALA A 117 -4.44 0.16 -8.20
N GLY A 118 -5.24 1.08 -7.68
CA GLY A 118 -5.84 2.17 -8.47
C GLY A 118 -4.78 3.03 -9.15
N ALA A 119 -3.74 3.45 -8.41
CA ALA A 119 -2.65 4.23 -8.97
C ALA A 119 -1.90 3.48 -10.08
N TYR A 120 -1.59 2.19 -9.87
CA TYR A 120 -0.88 1.35 -10.85
C TYR A 120 -1.71 1.07 -12.10
N LEU A 121 -3.02 0.82 -11.95
CA LEU A 121 -3.93 0.65 -13.09
C LEU A 121 -4.13 1.95 -13.87
N CYS A 122 -4.21 3.10 -13.20
CA CYS A 122 -4.25 4.40 -13.85
C CYS A 122 -2.94 4.69 -14.61
N MET A 123 -1.78 4.45 -14.00
CA MET A 123 -0.50 4.61 -14.67
C MET A 123 -0.37 3.69 -15.90
N TRP A 124 -0.83 2.44 -15.80
CA TRP A 124 -0.90 1.54 -16.95
C TRP A 124 -1.86 2.06 -18.02
N GLY A 125 -3.04 2.56 -17.65
CA GLY A 125 -4.00 3.15 -18.57
C GLY A 125 -3.44 4.37 -19.31
N MET A 126 -2.61 5.17 -18.62
CA MET A 126 -1.92 6.33 -19.16
C MET A 126 -0.88 5.95 -20.22
N VAL A 127 0.03 5.01 -19.91
CA VAL A 127 1.13 4.64 -20.83
C VAL A 127 0.72 3.58 -21.86
N GLY A 128 -0.24 2.73 -21.53
CA GLY A 128 -0.71 1.62 -22.35
C GLY A 128 0.31 0.48 -22.50
N GLY A 129 0.05 -0.38 -23.50
CA GLY A 129 0.92 -1.50 -23.85
C GLY A 129 0.75 -2.75 -22.98
N TRP A 130 0.61 -3.91 -23.61
CA TRP A 130 0.45 -5.18 -22.91
C TRP A 130 1.71 -5.57 -22.12
N LYS A 131 2.89 -5.36 -22.72
CA LYS A 131 4.19 -5.67 -22.09
C LYS A 131 4.40 -4.91 -20.77
N HIS A 132 4.08 -3.61 -20.76
CA HIS A 132 4.14 -2.79 -19.55
C HIS A 132 3.03 -3.16 -18.55
N GLY A 133 1.85 -3.54 -19.05
CA GLY A 133 0.76 -4.05 -18.22
C GLY A 133 1.14 -5.22 -17.32
N ILE A 134 1.97 -6.14 -17.81
CA ILE A 134 2.46 -7.27 -17.01
C ILE A 134 3.24 -6.78 -15.79
N TYR A 135 4.06 -5.72 -15.91
CA TYR A 135 4.75 -5.13 -14.77
C TYR A 135 3.76 -4.57 -13.74
N PHE A 136 2.81 -3.73 -14.17
CA PHE A 136 1.85 -3.11 -13.25
C PHE A 136 1.01 -4.16 -12.52
N LEU A 137 0.53 -5.18 -13.23
CA LEU A 137 -0.21 -6.30 -12.65
C LEU A 137 0.66 -7.12 -11.68
N LEU A 138 1.93 -7.35 -12.00
CA LEU A 138 2.84 -8.05 -11.10
C LEU A 138 3.07 -7.28 -9.79
N MET A 139 3.21 -5.95 -9.86
CA MET A 139 3.38 -5.12 -8.66
C MET A 139 2.12 -5.13 -7.78
N ILE A 140 0.94 -5.09 -8.40
CA ILE A 140 -0.35 -5.25 -7.68
C ILE A 140 -0.43 -6.63 -7.03
N PHE A 141 -0.06 -7.69 -7.75
CA PHE A 141 -0.03 -9.05 -7.24
C PHE A 141 0.91 -9.19 -6.03
N TRP A 142 2.13 -8.65 -6.11
CA TRP A 142 3.06 -8.64 -4.98
C TRP A 142 2.50 -7.87 -3.79
N ASN A 143 1.88 -6.71 -4.02
CA ASN A 143 1.26 -5.94 -2.95
C ASN A 143 0.12 -6.72 -2.29
N TYR A 144 -0.67 -7.45 -3.07
CA TYR A 144 -1.74 -8.31 -2.57
C TYR A 144 -1.20 -9.48 -1.74
N LEU A 145 -0.15 -10.16 -2.20
CA LEU A 145 0.52 -11.20 -1.40
C LEU A 145 1.07 -10.66 -0.09
N TYR A 146 1.66 -9.46 -0.14
CA TYR A 146 2.23 -8.81 1.04
C TYR A 146 1.17 -8.55 2.10
N ILE A 147 0.01 -7.99 1.73
CA ILE A 147 -1.05 -7.73 2.72
C ILE A 147 -1.69 -9.01 3.27
N ILE A 148 -1.74 -10.10 2.49
CA ILE A 148 -2.21 -11.40 2.99
C ILE A 148 -1.26 -11.89 4.08
N PHE A 149 0.04 -11.82 3.82
CA PHE A 149 1.05 -12.18 4.81
C PHE A 149 0.95 -11.32 6.07
N GLN A 150 0.72 -10.01 5.91
CA GLN A 150 0.51 -9.11 7.03
C GLN A 150 -0.73 -9.47 7.85
N ASP A 151 -1.89 -9.68 7.21
CA ASP A 151 -3.15 -9.98 7.89
C ASP A 151 -3.14 -11.33 8.61
N LEU A 152 -2.47 -12.34 8.01
CA LEU A 152 -2.45 -13.69 8.57
C LEU A 152 -1.32 -13.91 9.59
N TRP A 153 -0.19 -13.24 9.42
CA TRP A 153 1.00 -13.55 10.20
C TRP A 153 1.57 -12.37 10.98
N THR A 154 1.87 -11.25 10.32
CA THR A 154 2.55 -10.10 10.96
C THR A 154 1.62 -9.42 11.98
N PHE A 155 0.47 -8.93 11.54
CA PHE A 155 -0.42 -8.11 12.36
C PHE A 155 -1.02 -8.85 13.57
N PRO A 156 -1.44 -10.12 13.48
CA PRO A 156 -1.88 -10.87 14.66
C PRO A 156 -0.80 -11.06 15.73
N ARG A 157 0.48 -10.94 15.37
CA ARG A 157 1.63 -11.06 16.29
C ARG A 157 2.14 -9.71 16.79
N THR A 158 1.80 -8.64 16.07
CA THR A 158 2.20 -7.26 16.41
C THR A 158 1.14 -6.55 17.27
N PHE A 159 -0.15 -6.72 16.95
CA PHE A 159 -1.23 -5.98 17.59
C PHE A 159 -2.10 -6.90 18.47
N PHE A 160 -2.36 -6.49 19.71
CA PHE A 160 -3.10 -7.32 20.66
C PHE A 160 -4.61 -7.38 20.36
N ASN A 161 -5.21 -6.29 19.86
CA ASN A 161 -6.64 -6.19 19.52
C ASN A 161 -6.96 -6.62 18.08
N TYR A 162 -6.00 -7.23 17.38
CA TYR A 162 -6.15 -7.51 15.94
C TYR A 162 -7.31 -8.47 15.64
N LYS A 163 -7.59 -9.42 16.54
CA LYS A 163 -8.72 -10.34 16.39
C LYS A 163 -10.07 -9.61 16.44
N GLU A 164 -10.24 -8.65 17.35
CA GLU A 164 -11.46 -7.81 17.38
C GLU A 164 -11.57 -6.95 16.13
N TYR A 165 -10.44 -6.44 15.64
CA TYR A 165 -10.39 -5.67 14.40
C TYR A 165 -10.81 -6.51 13.17
N GLN A 166 -10.38 -7.77 13.09
CA GLN A 166 -10.79 -8.69 12.03
C GLN A 166 -12.30 -8.99 12.01
N GLN A 167 -12.95 -8.98 13.19
CA GLN A 167 -14.39 -9.23 13.33
C GLN A 167 -15.23 -8.01 12.93
N SER A 168 -14.75 -6.82 13.22
CA SER A 168 -15.48 -5.56 13.01
C SER A 168 -15.26 -4.93 11.64
N THR A 169 -14.08 -5.15 11.04
CA THR A 169 -13.66 -4.48 9.80
C THR A 169 -13.33 -5.49 8.70
N PRO A 170 -13.87 -5.35 7.47
CA PRO A 170 -13.60 -6.27 6.38
C PRO A 170 -12.15 -6.21 5.90
N PHE A 171 -11.64 -7.32 5.35
CA PHE A 171 -10.24 -7.43 4.87
C PHE A 171 -9.87 -6.36 3.83
N LEU A 172 -10.65 -6.29 2.74
CA LEU A 172 -10.32 -5.49 1.57
C LEU A 172 -11.52 -4.69 1.05
N ILE A 173 -12.62 -5.39 0.75
CA ILE A 173 -13.80 -4.78 0.14
C ILE A 173 -14.66 -4.16 1.25
N PRO A 174 -14.88 -2.83 1.24
CA PRO A 174 -15.71 -2.18 2.23
C PRO A 174 -17.16 -2.69 2.18
N ASN A 175 -17.83 -2.71 3.33
CA ASN A 175 -19.24 -3.04 3.42
C ASN A 175 -20.02 -1.84 4.01
N ARG A 176 -21.36 -1.90 3.95
CA ARG A 176 -22.20 -0.79 4.43
C ARG A 176 -21.90 -0.39 5.89
N LYS A 177 -21.60 -1.36 6.75
CA LYS A 177 -21.27 -1.10 8.15
C LYS A 177 -19.92 -0.38 8.28
N SER A 178 -18.90 -0.82 7.56
CA SER A 178 -17.55 -0.23 7.60
C SER A 178 -17.50 1.18 7.01
N ILE A 179 -18.30 1.44 5.97
CA ILE A 179 -18.50 2.80 5.41
C ILE A 179 -19.11 3.73 6.47
N LEU A 180 -20.16 3.28 7.18
CA LEU A 180 -20.80 4.08 8.23
C LEU A 180 -19.85 4.38 9.39
N VAL A 181 -19.02 3.41 9.78
CA VAL A 181 -17.98 3.61 10.81
C VAL A 181 -16.99 4.67 10.34
N CYS A 182 -16.39 4.49 9.15
CA CYS A 182 -15.45 5.45 8.58
C CYS A 182 -16.01 6.89 8.54
N LEU A 183 -17.24 7.07 8.03
CA LEU A 183 -17.88 8.38 7.94
C LEU A 183 -18.16 9.03 9.30
N ARG A 184 -18.59 8.23 10.30
CA ARG A 184 -18.84 8.73 11.65
C ARG A 184 -17.55 9.21 12.30
N THR A 185 -16.45 8.50 12.09
CA THR A 185 -15.18 8.81 12.75
C THR A 185 -14.46 9.97 12.10
N ILE A 186 -14.50 10.08 10.76
CA ILE A 186 -13.99 11.27 10.06
C ILE A 186 -14.71 12.53 10.58
N ARG A 187 -16.05 12.49 10.67
CA ARG A 187 -16.85 13.63 11.14
C ARG A 187 -16.61 14.02 12.61
N LYS A 188 -16.05 13.13 13.43
CA LYS A 188 -15.77 13.40 14.84
C LYS A 188 -14.40 14.08 15.03
N ASN A 189 -13.52 13.98 14.04
CA ASN A 189 -12.16 14.52 14.06
C ASN A 189 -12.04 15.85 13.26
N ASP A 190 -13.13 16.29 12.62
CA ASP A 190 -13.34 17.65 12.09
C ASP A 190 -14.02 18.55 13.13
#